data_AF-A0AAD4F3B7-F1
#
_entry.id   AF-A0AAD4F3B7-F1
#
_cell.length_a   1.000
_cell.length_b   1.000
_cell.length_c   1.000
_cell.angle_alpha   90.00
_cell.angle_beta   90.00
_cell.angle_gamma   90.00
#
_symmetry.space_group_name_H-M   'P 1'
#
loop_
_entity.id
_entity.type
_entity.pdbx_description
1 polymer ?
#
loop_
_entity_poly.entity_id
_entity_poly.type
_entity_poly.pdbx_seq_one_letter_code
_entity_poly.pdbx_strand_id
1 'polypeptide(L)'
;MEPVGPVIPIETHLLLGCCREADRANIVAHSLDQLRAVLSESFHSHLIALAEEIRSSGRLLRSLADGSQMYMGRVPFMTNYLNVLLPCLSRSLDDITAHYEDKTLSREIRWRKMYNKMTEEAGGLPLPQRFVLYNHFLSLLKQLLTRSASFDLNTLEVLRTRIVKLREQRGVAGRRVEDQYLTTWYNRPFDNDTVSIVVYLSSADQCPYFLLRTMQNNTPWYSLFGAHELCIEREGSALQLKRWSRSEQCSKLWAALYFLTWEGK
;
A
#
# COMPACT_ATOMS: atom_id res chain seq x y z
N MET A 1 -16.52 -30.74 -13.64
CA MET A 1 -15.41 -29.79 -13.80
C MET A 1 -16.02 -28.41 -13.63
N GLU A 2 -16.00 -27.88 -12.41
CA GLU A 2 -16.57 -26.56 -12.12
C GLU A 2 -15.74 -25.46 -12.80
N PRO A 3 -16.37 -24.37 -13.26
CA PRO A 3 -15.64 -23.28 -13.88
C PRO A 3 -14.79 -22.58 -12.82
N VAL A 4 -13.46 -22.64 -12.99
CA VAL A 4 -12.51 -21.80 -12.23
C VAL A 4 -12.89 -20.36 -12.53
N GLY A 5 -13.41 -19.65 -11.52
CA GLY A 5 -13.76 -18.24 -11.62
C GLY A 5 -12.56 -17.39 -12.05
N PRO A 6 -12.80 -16.20 -12.62
CA PRO A 6 -11.72 -15.38 -13.17
C PRO A 6 -10.68 -15.08 -12.09
N VAL A 7 -9.44 -15.49 -12.34
CA VAL A 7 -8.26 -15.19 -11.51
C VAL A 7 -8.07 -13.68 -11.51
N ILE A 8 -8.16 -13.08 -10.33
CA ILE A 8 -8.03 -11.63 -10.14
C ILE A 8 -6.54 -11.29 -9.95
N PRO A 9 -5.90 -10.50 -10.84
CA PRO A 9 -4.49 -10.14 -10.72
C PRO A 9 -4.14 -9.40 -9.41
N ILE A 10 -2.88 -9.48 -8.96
CA ILE A 10 -2.41 -8.82 -7.72
C ILE A 10 -2.57 -7.30 -7.75
N GLU A 11 -2.51 -6.71 -8.95
CA GLU A 11 -2.86 -5.30 -9.18
C GLU A 11 -4.27 -5.00 -8.67
N THR A 12 -5.22 -5.93 -8.78
CA THR A 12 -6.59 -5.77 -8.31
C THR A 12 -6.72 -5.82 -6.78
N HIS A 13 -5.80 -6.45 -6.05
CA HIS A 13 -5.84 -6.53 -4.57
C HIS A 13 -5.51 -5.22 -3.87
N LEU A 14 -4.54 -4.46 -4.38
CA LEU A 14 -4.21 -3.12 -3.87
C LEU A 14 -5.32 -2.11 -4.18
N LEU A 15 -6.01 -2.28 -5.30
CA LEU A 15 -7.17 -1.46 -5.68
C LEU A 15 -8.37 -1.75 -4.78
N LEU A 16 -8.61 -3.03 -4.48
CA LEU A 16 -9.57 -3.44 -3.46
C LEU A 16 -9.21 -2.86 -2.09
N GLY A 17 -7.92 -2.82 -1.73
CA GLY A 17 -7.43 -2.16 -0.53
C GLY A 17 -7.76 -0.66 -0.49
N CYS A 18 -7.52 0.05 -1.60
CA CYS A 18 -7.86 1.47 -1.72
C CYS A 18 -9.37 1.71 -1.61
N CYS A 19 -10.21 0.92 -2.29
CA CYS A 19 -11.66 1.03 -2.21
C CYS A 19 -12.18 0.80 -0.79
N ARG A 20 -11.71 -0.26 -0.12
CA ARG A 20 -12.13 -0.59 1.25
C ARG A 20 -11.75 0.48 2.26
N GLU A 21 -10.53 1.00 2.18
CA GLU A 21 -10.10 2.09 3.06
C GLU A 21 -10.83 3.40 2.74
N ALA A 22 -11.23 3.63 1.48
CA ALA A 22 -12.06 4.76 1.11
C ALA A 22 -13.47 4.69 1.73
N ASP A 23 -14.08 3.51 1.77
CA ASP A 23 -15.38 3.30 2.41
C ASP A 23 -15.27 3.45 3.92
N ARG A 24 -14.22 2.88 4.54
CA ARG A 24 -13.94 3.04 5.97
C ARG A 24 -13.76 4.52 6.34
N ALA A 25 -13.04 5.28 5.51
CA ALA A 25 -12.87 6.72 5.71
C ALA A 25 -14.21 7.47 5.69
N ASN A 26 -15.13 7.12 4.77
CA ASN A 26 -16.47 7.72 4.73
C ASN A 26 -17.27 7.43 6.01
N ILE A 27 -17.24 6.17 6.50
CA ILE A 27 -17.92 5.77 7.73
C ILE A 27 -17.39 6.56 8.92
N VAL A 28 -16.06 6.60 9.09
CA VAL A 28 -15.40 7.31 10.19
C VAL A 28 -15.72 8.80 10.16
N ALA A 29 -15.65 9.45 8.98
CA ALA A 29 -15.99 10.86 8.86
C ALA A 29 -17.45 11.15 9.25
N HIS A 30 -18.38 10.26 8.88
CA HIS A 30 -19.77 10.37 9.27
C HIS A 30 -19.97 10.21 10.79
N SER A 31 -19.26 9.29 11.43
CA SER A 31 -19.25 9.14 12.89
C SER A 31 -18.77 10.42 13.60
N LEU A 32 -17.78 11.11 13.03
CA LEU A 32 -17.31 12.40 13.56
C LEU A 32 -18.34 13.52 13.40
N ASP A 33 -19.13 13.55 12.32
CA ASP A 33 -20.24 14.50 12.18
C ASP A 33 -21.31 14.29 13.24
N GLN A 34 -21.66 13.03 13.50
CA GLN A 34 -22.61 12.68 14.55
C GLN A 34 -22.10 13.08 15.93
N LEU A 35 -20.79 12.96 16.15
CA LEU A 35 -20.16 13.41 17.39
C LEU A 35 -20.24 14.94 17.51
N ARG A 36 -19.91 15.67 16.45
CA ARG A 36 -20.00 17.13 16.39
C ARG A 36 -21.39 17.65 16.69
N ALA A 37 -22.43 17.00 16.16
CA ALA A 37 -23.82 17.40 16.38
C ALA A 37 -24.26 17.37 17.86
N VAL A 38 -23.52 16.66 18.72
CA VAL A 38 -23.86 16.48 20.15
C VAL A 38 -22.87 17.17 21.08
N LEU A 39 -21.67 17.49 20.61
CA LEU A 39 -20.65 18.15 21.42
C LEU A 39 -20.73 19.68 21.33
N SER A 40 -20.13 20.33 22.34
CA SER A 40 -20.00 21.80 22.41
C SER A 40 -19.31 22.38 21.17
N GLU A 41 -19.72 23.60 20.79
CA GLU A 41 -19.20 24.34 19.64
C GLU A 41 -17.69 24.57 19.70
N SER A 42 -17.10 24.57 20.92
CA SER A 42 -15.66 24.71 21.12
C SER A 42 -14.83 23.61 20.43
N PHE A 43 -15.42 22.45 20.15
CA PHE A 43 -14.76 21.34 19.46
C PHE A 43 -15.05 21.27 17.96
N HIS A 44 -16.00 22.08 17.46
CA HIS A 44 -16.52 21.93 16.10
C HIS A 44 -15.47 22.17 15.03
N SER A 45 -14.62 23.17 15.18
CA SER A 45 -13.56 23.49 14.21
C SER A 45 -12.61 22.29 13.99
N HIS A 46 -12.15 21.66 15.08
CA HIS A 46 -11.26 20.51 15.03
C HIS A 46 -11.95 19.25 14.45
N LEU A 47 -13.21 19.02 14.79
CA LEU A 47 -14.01 17.92 14.26
C LEU A 47 -14.27 18.07 12.76
N ILE A 48 -14.63 19.27 12.31
CA ILE A 48 -14.86 19.59 10.90
C ILE A 48 -13.56 19.37 10.12
N ALA A 49 -12.46 19.98 10.55
CA ALA A 49 -11.16 19.84 9.89
C ALA A 49 -10.74 18.36 9.78
N LEU A 50 -10.88 17.58 10.86
CA LEU A 50 -10.56 16.16 10.83
C LEU A 50 -11.45 15.38 9.84
N ALA A 51 -12.77 15.57 9.92
CA ALA A 51 -13.71 14.85 9.07
C ALA A 51 -13.53 15.22 7.58
N GLU A 52 -13.23 16.47 7.26
CA GLU A 52 -12.93 16.92 5.89
C GLU A 52 -11.67 16.26 5.33
N GLU A 53 -10.59 16.22 6.11
CA GLU A 53 -9.35 15.56 5.69
C GLU A 53 -9.51 14.05 5.52
N ILE A 54 -10.28 13.38 6.39
CA ILE A 54 -10.60 11.94 6.23
C ILE A 54 -11.41 11.70 4.95
N ARG A 55 -12.43 12.52 4.66
CA ARG A 55 -13.18 12.41 3.39
C ARG A 55 -12.29 12.65 2.19
N SER A 56 -11.34 13.57 2.30
CA SER A 56 -10.35 13.82 1.24
C SER A 56 -9.49 12.58 0.97
N SER A 57 -9.05 11.87 2.02
CA SER A 57 -8.35 10.58 1.87
C SER A 57 -9.21 9.58 1.11
N GLY A 58 -10.49 9.44 1.48
CA GLY A 58 -11.42 8.54 0.80
C GLY A 58 -11.63 8.87 -0.68
N ARG A 59 -11.76 10.16 -1.02
CA ARG A 59 -11.86 10.59 -2.43
C ARG A 59 -10.59 10.30 -3.23
N LEU A 60 -9.42 10.53 -2.65
CA LEU A 60 -8.14 10.29 -3.31
C LEU A 60 -7.90 8.79 -3.54
N LEU A 61 -8.20 7.95 -2.55
CA LEU A 61 -8.10 6.49 -2.67
C LEU A 61 -9.01 5.93 -3.76
N ARG A 62 -10.28 6.38 -3.82
CA ARG A 62 -11.20 6.03 -4.92
C ARG A 62 -10.65 6.49 -6.27
N SER A 63 -10.18 7.74 -6.35
CA SER A 63 -9.60 8.25 -7.60
C SER A 63 -8.36 7.48 -8.06
N LEU A 64 -7.54 6.97 -7.14
CA LEU A 64 -6.41 6.10 -7.46
C LEU A 64 -6.89 4.72 -7.93
N ALA A 65 -7.91 4.17 -7.27
CA ALA A 65 -8.53 2.92 -7.67
C ALA A 65 -9.13 3.01 -9.08
N ASP A 66 -9.90 4.05 -9.36
CA ASP A 66 -10.50 4.28 -10.68
C ASP A 66 -9.41 4.51 -11.75
N GLY A 67 -8.42 5.37 -11.45
CA GLY A 67 -7.34 5.69 -12.38
C GLY A 67 -6.45 4.49 -12.71
N SER A 68 -6.30 3.55 -11.80
CA SER A 68 -5.47 2.36 -12.02
C SER A 68 -5.98 1.47 -13.14
N GLN A 69 -7.30 1.43 -13.37
CA GLN A 69 -7.90 0.65 -14.45
C GLN A 69 -7.50 1.22 -15.82
N MET A 70 -7.34 2.54 -15.90
CA MET A 70 -6.94 3.25 -17.11
C MET A 70 -5.42 3.21 -17.33
N TYR A 71 -4.65 3.10 -16.25
CA TYR A 71 -3.19 3.16 -16.26
C TYR A 71 -2.56 1.90 -15.65
N MET A 72 -3.07 0.71 -16.00
CA MET A 72 -2.67 -0.58 -15.41
C MET A 72 -1.15 -0.81 -15.44
N GLY A 73 -0.49 -0.51 -16.57
CA GLY A 73 0.96 -0.64 -16.71
C GLY A 73 1.80 0.26 -15.78
N ARG A 74 1.17 1.08 -14.94
CA ARG A 74 1.82 1.98 -13.98
C ARG A 74 1.52 1.68 -12.53
N VAL A 75 0.56 0.80 -12.27
CA VAL A 75 0.20 0.35 -10.92
C VAL A 75 1.41 -0.18 -10.15
N PRO A 76 2.38 -0.90 -10.77
CA PRO A 76 3.57 -1.35 -10.06
C PRO A 76 4.40 -0.22 -9.43
N PHE A 77 4.48 0.96 -10.07
CA PHE A 77 5.25 2.09 -9.54
C PHE A 77 4.64 2.70 -8.27
N MET A 78 3.32 2.64 -8.12
CA MET A 78 2.63 3.17 -6.93
C MET A 78 2.57 2.17 -5.78
N THR A 79 2.65 0.87 -6.09
CA THR A 79 2.41 -0.22 -5.14
C THR A 79 3.30 -0.11 -3.89
N ASN A 80 4.60 0.17 -4.09
CA ASN A 80 5.54 0.32 -2.97
C ASN A 80 5.18 1.51 -2.07
N TYR A 81 4.69 2.61 -2.63
CA TYR A 81 4.29 3.78 -1.85
C TYR A 81 2.96 3.55 -1.13
N LEU A 82 2.00 2.87 -1.76
CA LEU A 82 0.74 2.49 -1.13
C LEU A 82 0.98 1.55 0.06
N ASN A 83 1.93 0.61 -0.07
CA ASN A 83 2.31 -0.29 1.03
C ASN A 83 2.94 0.43 2.24
N VAL A 84 3.47 1.64 2.05
CA VAL A 84 3.94 2.49 3.15
C VAL A 84 2.77 3.21 3.82
N LEU A 85 1.86 3.77 3.03
CA LEU A 85 0.79 4.63 3.55
C LEU A 85 -0.42 3.85 4.09
N LEU A 86 -0.95 2.88 3.34
CA LEU A 86 -2.20 2.19 3.66
C LEU A 86 -2.25 1.60 5.08
N PRO A 87 -1.19 0.93 5.61
CA PRO A 87 -1.23 0.44 6.98
C PRO A 87 -1.33 1.57 8.02
N CYS A 88 -0.70 2.71 7.75
CA CYS A 88 -0.72 3.87 8.66
C CYS A 88 -2.09 4.55 8.65
N LEU A 89 -2.69 4.68 7.47
CA LEU A 89 -4.03 5.22 7.28
C LEU A 89 -5.06 4.31 7.96
N SER A 90 -5.04 3.01 7.64
CA SER A 90 -5.98 2.02 8.17
C SER A 90 -5.92 1.96 9.69
N ARG A 91 -4.71 1.93 10.26
CA ARG A 91 -4.53 2.00 11.71
C ARG A 91 -5.11 3.27 12.31
N SER A 92 -4.97 4.42 11.66
CA SER A 92 -5.55 5.68 12.16
C SER A 92 -7.08 5.64 12.14
N LEU A 93 -7.69 5.05 11.10
CA LEU A 93 -9.15 4.88 11.02
C LEU A 93 -9.65 3.91 12.10
N ASP A 94 -8.96 2.78 12.29
CA ASP A 94 -9.29 1.81 13.34
C ASP A 94 -9.20 2.40 14.74
N ASP A 95 -8.14 3.16 15.02
CA ASP A 95 -7.96 3.81 16.32
C ASP A 95 -9.08 4.84 16.59
N ILE A 96 -9.50 5.61 15.57
CA ILE A 96 -10.64 6.55 15.68
C ILE A 96 -11.93 5.78 15.97
N THR A 97 -12.21 4.71 15.22
CA THR A 97 -13.39 3.87 15.42
C THR A 97 -13.41 3.28 16.83
N ALA A 98 -12.30 2.71 17.29
CA ALA A 98 -12.20 2.11 18.62
C ALA A 98 -12.48 3.14 19.73
N HIS A 99 -11.95 4.37 19.58
CA HIS A 99 -12.23 5.45 20.52
C HIS A 99 -13.69 5.93 20.48
N TYR A 100 -14.28 6.00 19.29
CA TYR A 100 -15.67 6.41 19.09
C TYR A 100 -16.65 5.38 19.71
N GLU A 101 -16.37 4.10 19.52
CA GLU A 101 -17.21 2.98 19.96
C GLU A 101 -17.10 2.63 21.44
N ASP A 102 -16.14 3.20 22.19
CA ASP A 102 -15.95 2.95 23.62
C ASP A 102 -17.15 3.45 24.46
N LYS A 103 -18.16 2.59 24.62
CA LYS A 103 -19.41 2.90 25.32
C LYS A 103 -19.23 3.18 26.81
N THR A 104 -18.05 2.90 27.38
CA THR A 104 -17.77 3.10 28.81
C THR A 104 -17.57 4.57 29.17
N LEU A 105 -17.25 5.42 28.19
CA LEU A 105 -16.97 6.85 28.39
C LEU A 105 -18.08 7.73 27.80
N SER A 106 -18.22 8.96 28.31
CA SER A 106 -19.08 9.97 27.68
C SER A 106 -18.53 10.38 26.30
N ARG A 107 -19.39 10.88 25.41
CA ARG A 107 -18.99 11.31 24.06
C ARG A 107 -17.87 12.37 24.08
N GLU A 108 -17.93 13.31 25.02
CA GLU A 108 -16.90 14.35 25.17
C GLU A 108 -15.57 13.76 25.64
N ILE A 109 -15.59 12.84 26.61
CA ILE A 109 -14.38 12.18 27.10
C ILE A 109 -13.77 11.32 26.01
N ARG A 110 -14.59 10.61 25.20
CA ARG A 110 -14.10 9.86 24.02
C ARG A 110 -13.38 10.76 23.05
N TRP A 111 -13.97 11.91 22.69
CA TRP A 111 -13.34 12.88 21.78
C TRP A 111 -12.00 13.38 22.32
N ARG A 112 -11.97 13.89 23.56
CA ARG A 112 -10.74 14.44 24.17
C ARG A 112 -9.65 13.38 24.27
N LYS A 113 -10.01 12.17 24.71
CA LYS A 113 -9.07 11.04 24.84
C LYS A 113 -8.52 10.63 23.48
N MET A 114 -9.37 10.52 22.46
CA MET A 114 -8.95 10.22 21.09
C MET A 114 -7.99 11.29 20.56
N TYR A 115 -8.38 12.56 20.63
CA TYR A 115 -7.60 13.66 20.08
C TYR A 115 -6.22 13.77 20.75
N ASN A 116 -6.17 13.71 22.08
CA ASN A 116 -4.92 13.83 22.83
C ASN A 116 -4.03 12.60 22.64
N LYS A 117 -4.56 11.40 22.86
CA LYS A 117 -3.77 10.15 22.76
C LYS A 117 -3.21 9.94 21.35
N MET A 118 -4.02 10.20 20.33
CA MET A 118 -3.56 10.09 18.95
C MET A 118 -2.58 11.22 18.56
N THR A 119 -2.62 12.37 19.22
CA THR A 119 -1.60 13.42 18.99
C THR A 119 -0.27 13.04 19.66
N GLU A 120 -0.33 12.54 20.90
CA GLU A 120 0.85 12.13 21.67
C GLU A 120 1.61 10.96 21.01
N GLU A 121 0.91 9.92 20.54
CA GLU A 121 1.56 8.75 19.89
C GLU A 121 2.32 9.10 18.61
N ALA A 122 2.05 10.26 18.00
CA ALA A 122 2.65 10.72 16.77
C ALA A 122 3.67 11.84 16.99
N GLY A 123 4.27 11.90 18.19
CA GLY A 123 5.25 12.92 18.54
C GLY A 123 4.68 14.34 18.52
N GLY A 124 3.40 14.49 18.86
CA GLY A 124 2.71 15.78 18.89
C GLY A 124 2.08 16.22 17.57
N LEU A 125 2.12 15.39 16.51
CA LEU A 125 1.45 15.69 15.25
C LEU A 125 -0.08 15.61 15.43
N PRO A 126 -0.83 16.72 15.35
CA PRO A 126 -2.26 16.66 15.59
C PRO A 126 -2.99 15.91 14.48
N LEU A 127 -4.11 15.30 14.84
CA LEU A 127 -4.76 14.31 14.00
C LEU A 127 -5.21 14.86 12.62
N PRO A 128 -5.80 16.07 12.49
CA PRO A 128 -6.09 16.64 11.17
C PRO A 128 -4.85 16.76 10.28
N GLN A 129 -3.74 17.26 10.83
CA GLN A 129 -2.47 17.44 10.11
C GLN A 129 -1.85 16.11 9.69
N ARG A 130 -2.09 15.03 10.45
CA ARG A 130 -1.72 13.67 10.05
C ARG A 130 -2.44 13.26 8.76
N PHE A 131 -3.73 13.54 8.63
CA PHE A 131 -4.48 13.25 7.40
C PHE A 131 -4.12 14.19 6.25
N VAL A 132 -3.80 15.47 6.51
CA VAL A 132 -3.23 16.38 5.48
C VAL A 132 -1.97 15.77 4.85
N LEU A 133 -1.08 15.21 5.68
CA LEU A 133 0.13 14.54 5.23
C LEU A 133 -0.19 13.30 4.37
N TYR A 134 -1.15 12.48 4.77
CA TYR A 134 -1.63 11.33 3.97
C TYR A 134 -2.22 11.78 2.64
N ASN A 135 -3.03 12.83 2.64
CA ASN A 135 -3.69 13.37 1.45
C ASN A 135 -2.69 13.95 0.47
N HIS A 136 -1.67 14.66 0.96
CA HIS A 136 -0.62 15.17 0.10
C HIS A 136 0.15 14.03 -0.60
N PHE A 137 0.46 12.97 0.14
CA PHE A 137 1.11 11.77 -0.41
C PHE A 137 0.23 11.09 -1.48
N LEU A 138 -1.05 10.85 -1.18
CA LEU A 138 -1.99 10.26 -2.15
C LEU A 138 -2.16 11.12 -3.41
N SER A 139 -2.16 12.45 -3.27
CA SER A 139 -2.21 13.38 -4.40
C SER A 139 -0.99 13.22 -5.32
N LEU A 140 0.22 13.10 -4.75
CA LEU A 140 1.42 12.84 -5.53
C LEU A 140 1.40 11.46 -6.20
N LEU A 141 0.85 10.43 -5.55
CA LEU A 141 0.64 9.13 -6.19
C LEU A 141 -0.32 9.22 -7.37
N LYS A 142 -1.38 10.03 -7.25
CA LYS A 142 -2.30 10.27 -8.36
C LYS A 142 -1.58 10.95 -9.52
N GLN A 143 -0.75 11.94 -9.24
CA GLN A 143 0.06 12.62 -10.25
C GLN A 143 1.07 11.67 -10.92
N LEU A 144 1.69 10.78 -10.16
CA LEU A 144 2.58 9.72 -10.67
C LEU A 144 1.83 8.80 -11.63
N LEU A 145 0.63 8.34 -11.25
CA LEU A 145 -0.23 7.49 -12.07
C LEU A 145 -0.55 8.15 -13.42
N THR A 146 -1.07 9.37 -13.36
CA THR A 146 -1.58 10.12 -14.51
C THR A 146 -0.51 10.82 -15.33
N ARG A 147 0.77 10.75 -14.92
CA ARG A 147 1.88 11.43 -15.60
C ARG A 147 1.79 12.96 -15.56
N SER A 148 1.27 13.52 -14.47
CA SER A 148 1.16 14.97 -14.36
C SER A 148 2.52 15.64 -14.53
N ALA A 149 2.56 16.73 -15.31
CA ALA A 149 3.75 17.57 -15.42
C ALA A 149 4.12 18.23 -14.07
N SER A 150 3.17 18.30 -13.15
CA SER A 150 3.36 18.81 -11.79
C SER A 150 3.96 17.79 -10.82
N PHE A 151 4.22 16.55 -11.26
CA PHE A 151 4.69 15.49 -10.37
C PHE A 151 6.09 15.80 -9.83
N ASP A 152 6.20 15.80 -8.50
CA ASP A 152 7.46 16.02 -7.78
C ASP A 152 7.86 14.77 -6.98
N LEU A 153 8.86 14.07 -7.50
CA LEU A 153 9.43 12.88 -6.86
C LEU A 153 10.15 13.21 -5.54
N ASN A 154 10.80 14.36 -5.43
CA ASN A 154 11.54 14.73 -4.23
C ASN A 154 10.56 14.93 -3.07
N THR A 155 9.47 15.64 -3.32
CA THR A 155 8.42 15.80 -2.31
C THR A 155 7.79 14.45 -1.93
N LEU A 156 7.59 13.54 -2.88
CA LEU A 156 7.06 12.19 -2.60
C LEU A 156 7.99 11.40 -1.66
N GLU A 157 9.30 11.41 -1.90
CA GLU A 157 10.29 10.70 -1.07
C GLU A 157 10.45 11.32 0.33
N VAL A 158 10.38 12.65 0.44
CA VAL A 158 10.38 13.34 1.74
C VAL A 158 9.16 12.93 2.57
N LEU A 159 7.98 12.92 1.96
CA LEU A 159 6.75 12.49 2.63
C LEU A 159 6.79 11.00 2.98
N ARG A 160 7.32 10.15 2.09
CA ARG A 160 7.52 8.72 2.36
C ARG A 160 8.33 8.52 3.64
N THR A 161 9.47 9.20 3.76
CA THR A 161 10.35 9.13 4.94
C THR A 161 9.61 9.59 6.20
N ARG A 162 8.80 10.66 6.09
CA ARG A 162 7.99 11.16 7.21
C ARG A 162 6.90 10.17 7.64
N ILE A 163 6.25 9.47 6.69
CA ILE A 163 5.27 8.42 6.98
C ILE A 163 5.95 7.22 7.63
N VAL A 164 7.13 6.81 7.17
CA VAL A 164 7.90 5.70 7.78
C VAL A 164 8.25 6.04 9.24
N LYS A 165 8.75 7.25 9.51
CA LYS A 165 9.01 7.70 10.88
C LYS A 165 7.75 7.69 11.76
N LEU A 166 6.63 8.16 11.22
CA LEU A 166 5.33 8.11 11.92
C LEU A 166 4.90 6.66 12.22
N ARG A 167 5.17 5.74 11.29
CA ARG A 167 4.87 4.31 11.43
C ARG A 167 5.69 3.68 12.57
N GLU A 168 6.97 4.02 12.65
CA GLU A 168 7.87 3.56 13.71
C GLU A 168 7.41 4.08 15.08
N GLN A 169 7.10 5.37 15.18
CA GLN A 169 6.62 6.00 16.43
C GLN A 169 5.34 5.35 16.97
N ARG A 170 4.47 4.86 16.08
CA ARG A 170 3.19 4.23 16.44
C ARG A 170 3.28 2.71 16.65
N GLY A 171 4.48 2.12 16.59
CA GLY A 171 4.62 0.66 16.68
C GLY A 171 3.93 -0.10 15.54
N VAL A 172 3.65 0.57 14.42
CA VAL A 172 3.11 -0.04 13.20
C VAL A 172 4.25 -0.68 12.38
N ALA A 173 5.49 -0.60 12.89
CA ALA A 173 6.62 -1.43 12.51
C ALA A 173 6.31 -2.90 12.87
N GLY A 174 5.66 -3.61 11.96
CA GLY A 174 5.20 -4.99 12.17
C GLY A 174 3.86 -5.26 11.51
N ARG A 175 2.91 -4.31 11.57
CA ARG A 175 1.70 -4.35 10.73
C ARG A 175 2.06 -3.91 9.31
N ARG A 176 2.77 -4.77 8.59
CA ARG A 176 2.71 -4.73 7.13
C ARG A 176 1.26 -5.06 6.76
N VAL A 177 0.73 -4.44 5.70
CA VAL A 177 -0.49 -4.95 5.03
C VAL A 177 -0.30 -6.44 4.62
N GLU A 178 0.94 -6.94 4.68
CA GLU A 178 1.31 -8.33 4.55
C GLU A 178 0.57 -9.30 5.49
N ASP A 179 0.09 -8.87 6.66
CA ASP A 179 -0.69 -9.75 7.55
C ASP A 179 -2.16 -9.92 7.13
N GLN A 180 -2.63 -9.22 6.10
CA GLN A 180 -3.97 -9.48 5.55
C GLN A 180 -4.02 -9.70 4.05
N TYR A 181 -3.00 -9.32 3.26
CA TYR A 181 -3.13 -9.41 1.80
C TYR A 181 -1.96 -9.97 0.99
N LEU A 182 -0.74 -10.13 1.50
CA LEU A 182 0.37 -10.79 0.76
C LEU A 182 1.48 -11.20 1.74
N THR A 183 1.78 -12.48 1.93
CA THR A 183 3.00 -12.87 2.65
C THR A 183 4.18 -12.70 1.68
N THR A 184 5.07 -11.73 1.90
CA THR A 184 6.33 -11.65 1.14
C THR A 184 7.28 -12.69 1.73
N TRP A 185 7.61 -13.72 0.96
CA TRP A 185 8.44 -14.83 1.46
C TRP A 185 9.93 -14.52 1.28
N TYR A 186 10.30 -13.75 0.25
CA TYR A 186 11.71 -13.52 -0.08
C TYR A 186 11.91 -12.26 -0.93
N ASN A 187 12.89 -11.42 -0.60
CA ASN A 187 13.38 -10.35 -1.47
C ASN A 187 14.90 -10.45 -1.57
N ARG A 188 15.45 -10.57 -2.78
CA ARG A 188 16.90 -10.63 -2.99
C ARG A 188 17.35 -9.69 -4.10
N PRO A 189 18.23 -8.72 -3.78
CA PRO A 189 18.94 -7.96 -4.78
C PRO A 189 20.11 -8.77 -5.36
N PHE A 190 20.43 -8.50 -6.61
CA PHE A 190 21.52 -9.04 -7.41
C PHE A 190 22.24 -7.88 -8.10
N ASP A 191 23.51 -8.12 -8.44
CA ASP A 191 24.32 -7.19 -9.24
C ASP A 191 24.28 -5.74 -8.70
N ASN A 192 24.68 -5.54 -7.44
CA ASN A 192 24.66 -4.23 -6.78
C ASN A 192 23.28 -3.51 -6.82
N ASP A 193 22.20 -4.29 -6.70
CA ASP A 193 20.81 -3.81 -6.72
C ASP A 193 20.33 -3.28 -8.08
N THR A 194 21.06 -3.58 -9.17
CA THR A 194 20.56 -3.37 -10.54
C THR A 194 19.43 -4.33 -10.87
N VAL A 195 19.38 -5.51 -10.23
CA VAL A 195 18.31 -6.49 -10.39
C VAL A 195 17.81 -6.90 -9.01
N SER A 196 16.50 -7.03 -8.81
CA SER A 196 15.96 -7.63 -7.59
C SER A 196 14.76 -8.50 -7.90
N ILE A 197 14.65 -9.64 -7.21
CA ILE A 197 13.46 -10.49 -7.28
C ILE A 197 12.75 -10.53 -5.95
N VAL A 198 11.42 -10.38 -5.99
CA VAL A 198 10.53 -10.51 -4.85
C VAL A 198 9.63 -11.70 -5.11
N VAL A 199 9.58 -12.63 -4.14
CA VAL A 199 8.67 -13.77 -4.15
C VAL A 199 7.64 -13.57 -3.06
N TYR A 200 6.36 -13.67 -3.42
CA TYR A 200 5.27 -13.48 -2.48
C TYR A 200 4.13 -14.46 -2.75
N LEU A 201 3.41 -14.82 -1.69
CA LEU A 201 2.19 -15.60 -1.78
C LEU A 201 1.01 -14.66 -1.97
N SER A 202 0.27 -14.84 -3.06
CA SER A 202 -0.94 -14.08 -3.34
C SER A 202 -2.06 -14.54 -2.42
N SER A 203 -2.73 -13.60 -1.75
CA SER A 203 -3.91 -13.91 -0.93
C SER A 203 -5.15 -14.30 -1.76
N ALA A 204 -5.14 -13.98 -3.05
CA ALA A 204 -6.25 -14.20 -3.98
C ALA A 204 -6.48 -15.68 -4.26
N ASP A 205 -5.39 -16.37 -4.57
CA ASP A 205 -5.34 -17.69 -5.15
C ASP A 205 -4.40 -18.61 -4.36
N GLN A 206 -3.80 -18.10 -3.28
CA GLN A 206 -2.82 -18.81 -2.47
C GLN A 206 -1.64 -19.36 -3.30
N CYS A 207 -1.34 -18.72 -4.45
CA CYS A 207 -0.26 -19.12 -5.34
C CYS A 207 0.97 -18.21 -5.15
N PRO A 208 2.20 -18.72 -5.33
CA PRO A 208 3.39 -17.89 -5.29
C PRO A 208 3.58 -17.13 -6.60
N TYR A 209 4.04 -15.88 -6.50
CA TYR A 209 4.35 -14.99 -7.61
C TYR A 209 5.77 -14.45 -7.49
N PHE A 210 6.39 -14.20 -8.65
CA PHE A 210 7.72 -13.63 -8.80
C PHE A 210 7.63 -12.24 -9.45
N LEU A 211 8.04 -11.20 -8.73
CA LEU A 211 8.20 -9.84 -9.25
C LEU A 211 9.69 -9.57 -9.45
N LEU A 212 10.10 -9.38 -10.70
CA LEU A 212 11.45 -8.97 -11.07
C LEU A 212 11.48 -7.45 -11.28
N ARG A 213 12.50 -6.80 -10.75
CA ARG A 213 12.89 -5.44 -11.07
C ARG A 213 14.27 -5.46 -11.72
N THR A 214 14.47 -4.72 -12.80
CA THR A 214 15.76 -4.48 -13.44
C THR A 214 15.98 -2.98 -13.63
N MET A 215 17.22 -2.51 -13.47
CA MET A 215 17.59 -1.10 -13.65
C MET A 215 18.21 -0.92 -15.03
N GLN A 216 17.63 -0.02 -15.83
CA GLN A 216 18.19 0.38 -17.12
C GLN A 216 18.34 1.90 -17.11
N ASN A 217 19.57 2.41 -17.26
CA ASN A 217 19.88 3.85 -17.18
C ASN A 217 19.28 4.53 -15.93
N ASN A 218 19.48 3.89 -14.77
CA ASN A 218 18.92 4.32 -13.47
C ASN A 218 17.37 4.35 -13.40
N THR A 219 16.69 3.75 -14.38
CA THR A 219 15.23 3.63 -14.43
C THR A 219 14.82 2.19 -14.16
N PRO A 220 13.94 1.91 -13.18
CA PRO A 220 13.49 0.57 -12.88
C PRO A 220 12.41 0.09 -13.87
N TRP A 221 12.60 -1.12 -14.38
CA TRP A 221 11.67 -1.89 -15.19
C TRP A 221 11.20 -3.10 -14.39
N TYR A 222 9.92 -3.45 -14.55
CA TYR A 222 9.30 -4.51 -13.76
C TYR A 222 8.67 -5.58 -14.64
N SER A 223 8.68 -6.82 -14.16
CA SER A 223 8.01 -7.95 -14.79
C SER A 223 7.49 -8.90 -13.71
N LEU A 224 6.30 -9.46 -13.91
CA LEU A 224 5.59 -10.29 -12.92
C LEU A 224 5.10 -11.57 -13.58
N PHE A 225 5.31 -12.70 -12.92
CA PHE A 225 4.72 -14.00 -13.30
C PHE A 225 4.32 -14.80 -12.07
N GLY A 226 3.23 -15.54 -12.16
CA GLY A 226 2.91 -16.61 -11.23
C GLY A 226 3.93 -17.74 -11.35
N ALA A 227 4.24 -18.41 -10.24
CA ALA A 227 5.11 -19.59 -10.26
C ALA A 227 4.57 -20.70 -11.18
N HIS A 228 3.24 -20.80 -11.29
CA HIS A 228 2.55 -21.72 -12.19
C HIS A 228 2.72 -21.40 -13.68
N GLU A 229 3.20 -20.20 -14.01
CA GLU A 229 3.47 -19.74 -15.38
C GLU A 229 4.95 -19.91 -15.78
N LEU A 230 5.79 -20.33 -14.83
CA LEU A 230 7.24 -20.42 -15.00
C LEU A 230 7.71 -21.87 -14.93
N CYS A 231 8.63 -22.21 -15.83
CA CYS A 231 9.49 -23.36 -15.69
C CYS A 231 10.73 -22.91 -14.92
N ILE A 232 10.93 -23.46 -13.73
CA ILE A 232 12.03 -23.12 -12.83
C ILE A 232 13.02 -24.27 -12.86
N GLU A 233 14.24 -24.00 -13.29
CA GLU A 233 15.28 -25.01 -13.37
C GLU A 233 16.61 -24.47 -12.86
N ARG A 234 17.46 -25.40 -12.45
CA ARG A 234 18.82 -25.11 -12.03
C ARG A 234 19.76 -25.41 -13.18
N GLU A 235 20.59 -24.44 -13.53
CA GLU A 235 21.70 -24.64 -14.46
C GLU A 235 23.00 -24.15 -13.81
N GLY A 236 23.80 -25.10 -13.29
CA GLY A 236 25.03 -24.79 -12.56
C GLY A 236 24.78 -24.01 -11.26
N SER A 237 25.31 -22.78 -11.22
CA SER A 237 25.13 -21.80 -10.13
C SER A 237 23.99 -20.81 -10.38
N ALA A 238 23.22 -21.00 -11.46
CA ALA A 238 22.10 -20.15 -11.81
C ALA A 238 20.75 -20.82 -11.57
N LEU A 239 19.80 -20.05 -11.06
CA LEU A 239 18.38 -20.37 -11.11
C LEU A 239 17.79 -19.72 -12.37
N GLN A 240 17.33 -20.53 -13.32
CA GLN A 240 16.66 -20.07 -14.53
C GLN A 240 15.16 -20.12 -14.36
N LEU A 241 14.51 -19.01 -14.72
CA LEU A 241 13.08 -18.87 -14.78
C LEU A 241 12.72 -18.70 -16.25
N LYS A 242 12.04 -19.68 -16.84
CA LYS A 242 11.59 -19.66 -18.24
C LYS A 242 10.08 -19.54 -18.29
N ARG A 243 9.56 -18.80 -19.29
CA ARG A 243 8.14 -18.66 -19.55
C ARG A 243 7.81 -19.18 -20.96
N TRP A 244 6.58 -19.62 -21.17
CA TRP A 244 6.11 -19.93 -22.52
C TRP A 244 5.81 -18.66 -23.32
N SER A 245 6.41 -18.52 -24.51
CA SER A 245 6.09 -17.45 -25.45
C SER A 245 4.98 -17.89 -26.40
N ARG A 246 3.81 -17.25 -26.33
CA ARG A 246 2.67 -17.58 -27.22
C ARG A 246 2.90 -17.14 -28.67
N SER A 247 3.64 -16.05 -28.89
CA SER A 247 3.93 -15.57 -30.25
C SER A 247 4.92 -16.48 -30.99
N GLU A 248 5.85 -17.08 -30.26
CA GLU A 248 6.94 -17.87 -30.82
C GLU A 248 6.80 -19.38 -30.55
N GLN A 249 5.76 -19.77 -29.81
CA GLN A 249 5.43 -21.17 -29.50
C GLN A 249 6.63 -21.94 -28.92
N CYS A 250 7.40 -21.28 -28.05
CA CYS A 250 8.60 -21.86 -27.46
C CYS A 250 8.81 -21.35 -26.02
N SER A 251 9.61 -22.11 -25.26
CA SER A 251 10.08 -21.67 -23.94
C SER A 251 11.15 -20.59 -24.09
N LYS A 252 10.99 -19.48 -23.36
CA LYS A 252 11.93 -18.35 -23.35
C LYS A 252 12.44 -18.08 -21.95
N LEU A 253 13.73 -17.79 -21.86
CA LEU A 253 14.32 -17.28 -20.62
C LEU A 253 13.67 -15.96 -20.23
N TRP A 254 13.13 -15.91 -19.01
CA TRP A 254 12.60 -14.71 -18.39
C TRP A 254 13.65 -14.06 -17.48
N ALA A 255 14.31 -14.86 -16.64
CA ALA A 255 15.43 -14.40 -15.81
C ALA A 255 16.41 -15.54 -15.52
N ALA A 256 17.69 -15.21 -15.38
CA ALA A 256 18.72 -16.10 -14.86
C ALA A 256 19.39 -15.41 -13.67
N LEU A 257 19.25 -15.99 -12.48
CA LEU A 257 19.77 -15.44 -11.23
C LEU A 257 21.02 -16.24 -10.83
N TYR A 258 22.17 -15.59 -10.80
CA TYR A 258 23.45 -16.22 -10.46
C TYR A 258 23.77 -16.03 -8.98
N PHE A 259 24.23 -17.10 -8.34
CA PHE A 259 24.56 -17.11 -6.92
C PHE A 259 26.06 -17.35 -6.74
N LEU A 260 26.72 -16.49 -5.95
CA LEU A 260 28.15 -16.59 -5.64
C LEU A 260 28.47 -17.86 -4.84
N THR A 261 27.60 -18.19 -3.90
CA THR A 261 27.64 -19.45 -3.15
C THR A 261 26.24 -20.05 -3.18
N TRP A 262 26.17 -21.33 -3.52
CA TRP A 262 24.96 -22.12 -3.45
C TRP A 262 25.29 -23.34 -2.58
N GLU A 263 24.61 -23.49 -1.44
CA GLU A 263 24.77 -24.70 -0.62
C GLU A 263 24.24 -25.90 -1.42
N GLY A 264 25.17 -26.66 -1.98
CA GLY A 264 24.88 -27.98 -2.52
C GLY A 264 24.65 -28.94 -1.36
N LYS A 265 23.65 -29.80 -1.49
CA LYS A 265 23.76 -31.12 -0.88
C LYS A 265 24.91 -31.88 -1.54
#